data_AF-A0A2S7PVA9-F1
#
_entry.id   AF-A0A2S7PVA9-F1
#
_cell.length_a   1.000
_cell.length_b   1.000
_cell.length_c   1.000
_cell.angle_alpha   90.00
_cell.angle_beta   90.00
_cell.angle_gamma   90.00
#
_symmetry.space_group_name_H-M   'P 1'
#
loop_
_entity.id
_entity.type
_entity.pdbx_description
1 polymer ?
#
loop_
_entity_poly.entity_id
_entity_poly.type
_entity_poly.pdbx_seq_one_letter_code
_entity_poly.pdbx_strand_id
1 'polypeptide(L)'
;MATIWRDSDILDYGSHASIRVTKHERFPILKLAHLDDLSIKLIQHEFSILAKLADLGLPVVEFDQQPILDDGVVCGYRMQMLSKLTLPELRSRRNDIKQTMDQSHAAGFSHGDISPSNILMDHRGRIIFIDLSFAGQLGTAVPSYFPRWVYTNCEYSVDPDLKAFGRYIDQK
;
A
#
# COMPACT_ATOMS: atom_id res chain seq x y z
N MET A 1 0.82 19.86 10.92
CA MET A 1 0.43 19.67 9.48
C MET A 1 0.68 20.85 8.52
N ALA A 2 0.28 22.10 8.82
CA ALA A 2 0.19 23.20 7.82
C ALA A 2 1.42 23.44 6.92
N THR A 3 2.65 23.34 7.46
CA THR A 3 3.89 23.52 6.71
C THR A 3 4.05 22.48 5.59
N ILE A 4 3.73 21.21 5.86
CA ILE A 4 3.85 20.13 4.87
C ILE A 4 2.91 20.37 3.68
N TRP A 5 1.69 20.85 3.96
CA TRP A 5 0.70 21.14 2.91
C TRP A 5 1.13 22.30 2.01
N ARG A 6 1.75 23.34 2.58
CA ARG A 6 2.26 24.48 1.81
C ARG A 6 3.47 24.12 0.96
N ASP A 7 4.33 23.23 1.46
CA ASP A 7 5.64 22.96 0.86
C ASP A 7 5.63 21.69 -0.03
N SER A 8 4.43 21.22 -0.43
CA SER A 8 4.22 20.06 -1.29
C SER A 8 3.09 20.27 -2.29
N ASP A 9 3.18 19.61 -3.43
CA ASP A 9 2.15 19.64 -4.48
C ASP A 9 1.30 18.37 -4.46
N ILE A 10 0.01 18.48 -4.80
CA ILE A 10 -0.87 17.30 -4.92
C ILE A 10 -0.47 16.51 -6.17
N LEU A 11 -0.24 15.21 -6.00
CA LEU A 11 0.02 14.27 -7.08
C LEU A 11 -1.19 13.40 -7.38
N ASP A 12 -1.87 12.91 -6.35
CA ASP A 12 -3.05 12.04 -6.45
C ASP A 12 -3.90 12.13 -5.16
N TYR A 13 -5.12 11.61 -5.19
CA TYR A 13 -5.96 11.47 -4.00
C TYR A 13 -6.75 10.16 -4.03
N GLY A 14 -6.82 9.51 -2.87
CA GLY A 14 -7.65 8.33 -2.64
C GLY A 14 -8.81 8.65 -1.70
N SER A 15 -9.55 7.61 -1.30
CA SER A 15 -10.67 7.76 -0.37
C SER A 15 -10.24 8.19 1.04
N HIS A 16 -9.02 7.82 1.44
CA HIS A 16 -8.52 7.97 2.82
C HIS A 16 -7.22 8.74 2.94
N ALA A 17 -6.58 9.10 1.83
CA ALA A 17 -5.30 9.79 1.86
C ALA A 17 -5.08 10.64 0.61
N SER A 18 -4.29 11.69 0.78
CA SER A 18 -3.70 12.46 -0.31
C SER A 18 -2.28 12.00 -0.57
N ILE A 19 -1.93 11.87 -1.86
CA ILE A 19 -0.56 11.63 -2.31
C ILE A 19 0.02 12.95 -2.77
N ARG A 20 1.14 13.35 -2.18
CA ARG A 20 1.77 14.64 -2.44
C ARG A 20 3.25 14.45 -2.78
N VAL A 21 3.83 15.41 -3.47
CA VAL A 21 5.24 15.41 -3.85
C VAL A 21 5.96 16.61 -3.22
N THR A 22 7.19 16.39 -2.76
CA THR A 22 8.08 17.38 -2.15
C THR A 22 9.44 17.38 -2.84
N LYS A 23 10.27 18.37 -2.49
CA LYS A 23 11.69 18.43 -2.90
C LYS A 23 12.60 17.51 -2.08
N HIS A 24 12.06 16.64 -1.24
CA HIS A 24 12.89 15.75 -0.41
C HIS A 24 13.65 14.76 -1.29
N GLU A 25 14.99 14.72 -1.18
CA GLU A 25 15.85 13.98 -2.13
C GLU A 25 15.56 12.47 -2.14
N ARG A 26 15.56 11.82 -0.97
CA ARG A 26 15.39 10.37 -0.88
C ARG A 26 13.93 9.88 -0.94
N PHE A 27 13.03 10.57 -0.23
CA PHE A 27 11.62 10.18 -0.10
C PHE A 27 10.70 11.34 -0.53
N PRO A 28 10.62 11.63 -1.84
CA PRO A 28 9.89 12.79 -2.34
C PRO A 28 8.38 12.66 -2.20
N ILE A 29 7.83 11.44 -2.11
CA ILE A 29 6.39 11.21 -2.02
C ILE A 29 5.93 11.20 -0.58
N LEU A 30 4.82 11.90 -0.32
CA LEU A 30 4.10 11.88 0.94
C LEU A 30 2.77 11.15 0.74
N LYS A 31 2.42 10.24 1.65
CA LYS A 31 1.04 9.75 1.83
C LYS A 31 0.51 10.32 3.14
N LEU A 32 -0.50 11.18 3.07
CA LEU A 32 -1.09 11.86 4.23
C LEU A 32 -2.56 11.49 4.37
N ALA A 33 -2.97 11.01 5.54
CA ALA A 33 -4.36 10.71 5.85
C ALA A 33 -5.26 11.94 5.69
N HIS A 34 -6.51 11.72 5.31
CA HIS A 34 -7.56 12.72 5.53
C HIS A 34 -7.80 12.91 7.04
N LEU A 35 -8.27 14.10 7.42
CA LEU A 35 -8.48 14.49 8.82
C LEU A 35 -9.77 13.90 9.41
N ASP A 36 -9.93 12.60 9.26
CA ASP A 36 -11.00 11.80 9.86
C ASP A 36 -10.44 10.54 10.52
N ASP A 37 -11.14 10.06 11.55
CA ASP A 37 -10.67 8.96 12.40
C ASP A 37 -10.37 7.67 11.64
N LEU A 38 -11.15 7.37 10.60
CA LEU A 38 -10.98 6.15 9.81
C LEU A 38 -9.70 6.23 8.97
N SER A 39 -9.52 7.33 8.25
CA SER A 39 -8.35 7.58 7.43
C SER A 39 -7.05 7.55 8.23
N ILE A 40 -7.05 8.14 9.44
CA ILE A 40 -5.90 8.11 10.35
C ILE A 40 -5.59 6.68 10.80
N LYS A 41 -6.60 5.90 11.19
CA LYS A 41 -6.42 4.48 11.58
C LYS A 41 -5.87 3.63 10.43
N LEU A 42 -6.36 3.85 9.21
CA LEU A 42 -5.89 3.12 8.04
C LEU A 42 -4.42 3.45 7.72
N ILE A 43 -4.02 4.72 7.80
CA ILE A 43 -2.61 5.11 7.58
C ILE A 43 -1.68 4.55 8.67
N GLN A 44 -2.13 4.52 9.93
CA GLN A 44 -1.38 3.90 11.02
C GLN A 44 -1.20 2.40 10.82
N HIS A 45 -2.28 1.72 10.43
CA HIS A 45 -2.27 0.30 10.10
C HIS A 45 -1.34 0.02 8.92
N GLU A 46 -1.48 0.77 7.83
CA GLU A 46 -0.65 0.67 6.63
C GLU A 46 0.83 0.84 6.95
N PHE A 47 1.21 1.89 7.71
CA PHE A 47 2.59 2.13 8.11
C PHE A 47 3.16 0.97 8.95
N SER A 48 2.36 0.42 9.86
CA SER A 48 2.73 -0.74 10.67
C SER A 48 2.95 -2.00 9.84
N ILE A 49 2.07 -2.27 8.86
CA ILE A 49 2.25 -3.39 7.94
C ILE A 49 3.50 -3.17 7.07
N LEU A 50 3.69 -1.97 6.54
CA LEU A 50 4.84 -1.63 5.70
C LEU A 50 6.17 -1.88 6.43
N ALA A 51 6.27 -1.48 7.70
CA ALA A 51 7.42 -1.77 8.55
C ALA A 51 7.64 -3.26 8.77
N LYS A 52 6.60 -4.03 9.08
CA LYS A 52 6.70 -5.48 9.26
C LYS A 52 7.18 -6.20 8.00
N LEU A 53 6.62 -5.85 6.84
CA LEU A 53 7.02 -6.46 5.56
C LEU A 53 8.48 -6.11 5.22
N ALA A 54 8.91 -4.86 5.50
CA ALA A 54 10.29 -4.44 5.32
C ALA A 54 11.25 -5.22 6.23
N ASP A 55 10.91 -5.43 7.50
CA ASP A 55 11.70 -6.21 8.46
C ASP A 55 11.84 -7.68 8.04
N LEU A 56 10.83 -8.22 7.37
CA LEU A 56 10.86 -9.57 6.78
C LEU A 56 11.64 -9.63 5.44
N GLY A 57 12.14 -8.50 4.94
CA GLY A 57 12.87 -8.42 3.68
C GLY A 57 12.00 -8.61 2.44
N LEU A 58 10.68 -8.43 2.55
CA LEU A 58 9.74 -8.52 1.44
C LEU A 58 9.86 -7.29 0.51
N PRO A 59 9.49 -7.43 -0.78
CA PRO A 59 9.51 -6.31 -1.71
C PRO A 59 8.42 -5.30 -1.36
N VAL A 60 8.81 -4.26 -0.62
CA VAL A 60 7.99 -3.07 -0.37
C VAL A 60 8.68 -1.82 -0.89
N VAL A 61 7.91 -0.74 -1.06
CA VAL A 61 8.47 0.57 -1.38
C VAL A 61 9.46 0.98 -0.29
N GLU A 62 10.61 1.56 -0.68
CA GLU A 62 11.47 2.17 0.34
C GLU A 62 10.77 3.42 0.90
N PHE A 63 10.77 3.51 2.22
CA PHE A 63 10.07 4.56 2.93
C PHE A 63 10.87 5.07 4.11
N ASP A 64 10.52 6.28 4.55
CA ASP A 64 11.07 6.89 5.75
C ASP A 64 10.47 6.18 6.97
N GLN A 65 11.31 5.49 7.73
CA GLN A 65 10.92 4.79 8.97
C GLN A 65 10.48 5.76 10.07
N GLN A 66 10.70 7.07 9.89
CA GLN A 66 10.14 8.11 10.74
C GLN A 66 8.78 8.56 10.18
N PRO A 67 7.66 8.21 10.82
CA PRO A 67 6.35 8.64 10.36
C PRO A 67 6.19 10.15 10.55
N ILE A 68 5.23 10.70 9.82
CA ILE A 68 4.79 12.08 9.99
C ILE A 68 3.74 12.11 11.10
N LEU A 69 3.97 12.98 12.09
CA LEU A 69 3.11 13.15 13.25
C LEU A 69 2.35 14.48 13.16
N ASP A 70 1.12 14.48 13.65
CA ASP A 70 0.34 15.67 14.01
C ASP A 70 -0.16 15.48 15.44
N ASP A 71 0.25 16.37 16.35
CA ASP A 71 -0.02 16.27 17.79
C ASP A 71 0.29 14.88 18.39
N GLY A 72 1.38 14.27 17.94
CA GLY A 72 1.85 12.95 18.40
C GLY A 72 1.14 11.76 17.73
N VAL A 73 0.16 12.00 16.87
CA VAL A 73 -0.58 10.97 16.12
C VAL A 73 0.05 10.78 14.75
N VAL A 74 0.34 9.54 14.37
CA VAL A 74 0.81 9.22 13.01
C VAL A 74 -0.31 9.52 12.02
N CYS A 75 -0.04 10.43 11.09
CA CYS A 75 -0.98 10.88 10.08
C CYS A 75 -0.44 10.75 8.65
N GLY A 76 0.77 10.23 8.49
CA GLY A 76 1.35 9.99 7.17
C GLY A 76 2.77 9.47 7.23
N TYR A 77 3.35 9.25 6.06
CA TYR A 77 4.74 8.82 5.91
C TYR A 77 5.29 9.27 4.55
N ARG A 78 6.62 9.17 4.40
CA ARG A 78 7.32 9.48 3.15
C ARG A 78 7.79 8.21 2.47
N MET A 79 7.79 8.19 1.14
CA MET A 79 8.28 7.06 0.38
C MET A 79 8.98 7.48 -0.92
N GLN A 80 9.71 6.54 -1.51
CA GLN A 80 10.29 6.72 -2.83
C GLN A 80 9.20 6.89 -3.89
N MET A 81 9.57 7.59 -4.96
CA MET A 81 8.76 7.65 -6.18
C MET A 81 8.76 6.28 -6.86
N LEU A 82 7.57 5.79 -7.20
CA LEU A 82 7.38 4.57 -8.00
C LEU A 82 6.74 4.92 -9.34
N SER A 83 6.94 4.06 -10.34
CA SER A 83 6.35 4.22 -11.67
C SER A 83 5.06 3.41 -11.81
N LYS A 84 4.00 4.04 -12.32
CA LYS A 84 2.76 3.33 -12.70
C LYS A 84 3.04 2.42 -13.90
N LEU A 85 2.46 1.22 -13.89
CA LEU A 85 2.53 0.30 -15.02
C LEU A 85 1.36 0.56 -15.98
N THR A 86 1.64 0.54 -17.28
CA THR A 86 0.61 0.52 -18.32
C THR A 86 -0.07 -0.85 -18.39
N LEU A 87 -1.26 -0.92 -19.01
CA LEU A 87 -1.94 -2.22 -19.21
C LEU A 87 -1.11 -3.26 -19.98
N PRO A 88 -0.39 -2.92 -21.07
CA PRO A 88 0.52 -3.85 -21.72
C PRO A 88 1.63 -4.35 -20.80
N GLU A 89 2.21 -3.47 -19.98
CA GLU A 89 3.25 -3.84 -19.01
C GLU A 89 2.71 -4.78 -17.94
N LEU A 90 1.54 -4.49 -17.36
CA LEU A 90 0.87 -5.37 -16.39
C LEU A 90 0.66 -6.78 -16.94
N ARG A 91 0.23 -6.90 -18.20
CA ARG A 91 0.06 -8.20 -18.86
C ARG A 91 1.41 -8.90 -19.07
N SER A 92 2.42 -8.17 -19.55
CA SER A 92 3.75 -8.73 -19.80
C SER A 92 4.45 -9.19 -18.51
N ARG A 93 4.17 -8.53 -17.38
CA ARG A 93 4.75 -8.80 -16.05
C ARG A 93 3.86 -9.64 -15.15
N ARG A 94 2.85 -10.31 -15.71
CA ARG A 94 1.92 -11.14 -14.96
C ARG A 94 2.61 -12.15 -14.04
N ASN A 95 3.68 -12.79 -14.50
CA ASN A 95 4.42 -13.76 -13.69
C ASN A 95 5.17 -13.08 -12.53
N ASP A 96 5.78 -11.92 -12.76
CA ASP A 96 6.44 -11.12 -11.70
C ASP A 96 5.43 -10.68 -10.63
N ILE A 97 4.22 -10.28 -11.05
CA ILE A 97 3.11 -9.90 -10.16
C ILE A 97 2.67 -11.11 -9.34
N LYS A 98 2.47 -12.27 -9.97
CA LYS A 98 2.09 -13.51 -9.27
C LYS A 98 3.16 -13.92 -8.27
N GLN A 99 4.44 -13.87 -8.66
CA GLN A 99 5.55 -14.20 -7.80
C GLN A 99 5.62 -13.26 -6.58
N THR A 100 5.40 -11.96 -6.76
CA THR A 100 5.39 -10.99 -5.67
C THR A 100 4.25 -11.26 -4.69
N MET A 101 3.06 -11.59 -5.20
CA MET A 101 1.92 -12.02 -4.39
C MET A 101 2.22 -13.31 -3.62
N ASP A 102 2.78 -14.31 -4.29
CA ASP A 102 3.13 -15.60 -3.65
C ASP A 102 4.18 -15.44 -2.56
N GLN A 103 5.13 -14.52 -2.72
CA GLN A 103 6.10 -14.17 -1.68
C GLN A 103 5.42 -13.55 -0.46
N SER A 104 4.48 -12.62 -0.65
CA SER A 104 3.69 -12.06 0.45
C SER A 104 2.87 -13.14 1.16
N HIS A 105 2.17 -13.99 0.40
CA HIS A 105 1.35 -15.08 0.94
C HIS A 105 2.20 -16.10 1.70
N ALA A 106 3.36 -16.49 1.17
CA ALA A 106 4.29 -17.42 1.81
C ALA A 106 4.88 -16.85 3.12
N ALA A 107 5.02 -15.53 3.21
CA ALA A 107 5.40 -14.85 4.45
C ALA A 107 4.25 -14.64 5.43
N GLY A 108 3.04 -15.09 5.09
CA GLY A 108 1.88 -15.04 5.97
C GLY A 108 1.10 -13.73 5.90
N PHE A 109 1.13 -13.00 4.78
CA PHE A 109 0.39 -11.75 4.62
C PHE A 109 -0.50 -11.75 3.38
N SER A 110 -1.72 -11.21 3.49
CA SER A 110 -2.53 -10.81 2.34
C SER A 110 -2.56 -9.28 2.19
N HIS A 111 -2.80 -8.83 0.96
CA HIS A 111 -2.88 -7.41 0.63
C HIS A 111 -4.28 -6.85 0.82
N GLY A 112 -5.31 -7.59 0.42
CA GLY A 112 -6.72 -7.21 0.56
C GLY A 112 -7.24 -6.20 -0.46
N ASP A 113 -6.39 -5.65 -1.34
CA ASP A 113 -6.80 -4.64 -2.34
C ASP A 113 -5.93 -4.68 -3.60
N ILE A 114 -5.75 -5.88 -4.14
CA ILE A 114 -5.02 -6.05 -5.40
C ILE A 114 -5.84 -5.43 -6.54
N SER A 115 -5.26 -4.42 -7.19
CA SER A 115 -5.83 -3.74 -8.35
C SER A 115 -4.70 -3.18 -9.23
N PRO A 116 -4.94 -2.92 -10.53
CA PRO A 116 -3.93 -2.32 -11.40
C PRO A 116 -3.31 -1.02 -10.88
N SER A 117 -4.07 -0.18 -10.16
CA SER A 117 -3.57 1.07 -9.59
C SER A 117 -2.67 0.87 -8.37
N ASN A 118 -2.74 -0.31 -7.73
CA ASN A 118 -1.95 -0.65 -6.55
C ASN A 118 -0.72 -1.51 -6.88
N ILE A 119 -0.43 -1.71 -8.18
CA ILE A 119 0.75 -2.44 -8.67
C ILE A 119 1.64 -1.44 -9.40
N LEU A 120 2.74 -1.08 -8.76
CA LEU A 120 3.72 -0.14 -9.30
C LEU A 120 5.07 -0.83 -9.47
N MET A 121 6.02 -0.09 -10.02
CA MET A 121 7.38 -0.55 -10.27
C MET A 121 8.39 0.39 -9.62
N ASP A 122 9.38 -0.19 -8.94
CA ASP A 122 10.52 0.58 -8.41
C ASP A 122 11.55 0.90 -9.50
N HIS A 123 12.56 1.71 -9.15
CA HIS A 123 13.63 2.09 -10.07
C HIS A 123 14.52 0.91 -10.52
N ARG A 124 14.40 -0.26 -9.89
CA ARG A 124 15.11 -1.51 -10.23
C ARG A 124 14.26 -2.43 -11.11
N GLY A 125 13.04 -2.02 -11.46
CA GLY A 125 12.13 -2.82 -12.27
C GLY A 125 11.37 -3.90 -11.50
N ARG A 126 11.39 -3.86 -10.15
CA ARG A 126 10.65 -4.83 -9.32
C ARG A 126 9.20 -4.39 -9.18
N ILE A 127 8.29 -5.36 -9.18
CA ILE A 127 6.88 -5.14 -8.84
C ILE A 127 6.77 -4.83 -7.35
N ILE A 128 6.08 -3.74 -7.02
CA ILE A 128 5.79 -3.32 -5.65
C ILE A 128 4.27 -3.17 -5.53
N PHE A 129 3.70 -3.81 -4.51
CA PHE A 129 2.32 -3.54 -4.12
C PHE A 129 2.27 -2.36 -3.16
N ILE A 130 1.36 -1.43 -3.43
CA ILE A 130 1.13 -0.24 -2.61
C ILE A 130 -0.29 -0.24 -2.04
N ASP A 131 -0.53 0.69 -1.11
CA ASP A 131 -1.81 0.81 -0.43
C ASP A 131 -2.15 -0.41 0.42
N LEU A 132 -1.35 -0.59 1.47
CA LEU A 132 -1.48 -1.69 2.43
C LEU A 132 -2.54 -1.39 3.51
N SER A 133 -3.45 -0.46 3.25
CA SER A 133 -4.54 -0.07 4.16
C SER A 133 -5.40 -1.25 4.57
N PHE A 134 -5.54 -2.24 3.69
CA PHE A 134 -6.31 -3.46 3.93
C PHE A 134 -5.47 -4.73 4.08
N ALA A 135 -4.14 -4.59 4.11
CA ALA A 135 -3.26 -5.73 4.23
C ALA A 135 -3.22 -6.26 5.68
N GLY A 136 -2.84 -7.51 5.87
CA GLY A 136 -2.71 -8.06 7.21
C GLY A 136 -2.20 -9.48 7.25
N GLN A 137 -1.94 -9.95 8.47
CA GLN A 137 -1.37 -11.27 8.71
C GLN A 137 -2.45 -12.34 8.57
N LEU A 138 -2.22 -13.34 7.72
CA LEU A 138 -3.12 -14.47 7.51
C LEU A 138 -3.45 -15.17 8.84
N GLY A 139 -4.70 -15.62 8.99
CA GLY A 139 -5.13 -16.30 10.22
C GLY A 139 -5.53 -15.35 11.36
N THR A 140 -5.34 -14.03 11.19
CA THR A 140 -5.66 -13.06 12.24
C THR A 140 -6.98 -12.35 11.96
N ALA A 141 -7.63 -11.89 13.04
CA ALA A 141 -8.89 -11.16 12.93
C ALA A 141 -8.69 -9.81 12.23
N VAL A 142 -9.61 -9.50 11.33
CA VAL A 142 -9.65 -8.21 10.63
C VAL A 142 -10.17 -7.13 11.60
N PRO A 143 -9.59 -5.92 11.60
CA PRO A 143 -10.06 -4.85 12.47
C PRO A 143 -11.54 -4.52 12.23
N SER A 144 -12.28 -4.23 13.30
CA SER A 144 -13.73 -4.00 13.24
C SER A 144 -14.16 -2.80 12.40
N TYR A 145 -13.23 -1.87 12.12
CA TYR A 145 -13.44 -0.70 11.28
C TYR A 145 -13.19 -0.96 9.79
N PHE A 146 -12.74 -2.16 9.40
CA PHE A 146 -12.57 -2.50 7.99
C PHE A 146 -13.93 -2.71 7.31
N PRO A 147 -14.04 -2.35 6.02
CA PRO A 147 -15.21 -2.72 5.24
C PRO A 147 -15.34 -4.24 5.12
N ARG A 148 -16.54 -4.77 5.45
CA ARG A 148 -16.83 -6.22 5.40
C ARG A 148 -16.70 -6.84 4.00
N TRP A 149 -16.69 -6.02 2.94
CA TRP A 149 -16.57 -6.50 1.56
C TRP A 149 -15.15 -7.00 1.24
N VAL A 150 -14.14 -6.60 2.02
CA VAL A 150 -12.75 -7.04 1.81
C VAL A 150 -12.58 -8.48 2.29
N TYR A 151 -12.98 -8.76 3.54
CA TYR A 151 -12.86 -10.08 4.18
C TYR A 151 -14.21 -10.52 4.75
N THR A 152 -14.85 -11.50 4.12
CA THR A 152 -16.20 -11.95 4.49
C THR A 152 -16.24 -12.73 5.80
N ASN A 153 -15.15 -13.41 6.16
CA ASN A 153 -15.06 -14.24 7.37
C ASN A 153 -14.48 -13.48 8.58
N CYS A 154 -14.30 -12.16 8.48
CA CYS A 154 -13.65 -11.32 9.49
C CYS A 154 -12.21 -11.77 9.84
N GLU A 155 -11.56 -12.51 8.95
CA GLU A 155 -10.20 -13.02 9.10
C GLU A 155 -9.43 -12.77 7.80
N TYR A 156 -8.15 -12.43 7.92
CA TYR A 156 -7.26 -12.26 6.78
C TYR A 156 -7.04 -13.61 6.08
N SER A 157 -7.45 -13.71 4.81
CA SER A 157 -7.17 -14.85 3.93
C SER A 157 -6.53 -14.40 2.62
N VAL A 158 -6.05 -15.37 1.83
CA VAL A 158 -5.48 -15.13 0.50
C VAL A 158 -6.55 -15.00 -0.59
N ASP A 159 -7.79 -15.39 -0.32
CA ASP A 159 -8.85 -15.49 -1.32
C ASP A 159 -9.17 -14.16 -2.02
N PRO A 160 -9.23 -13.00 -1.32
CA PRO A 160 -9.45 -11.71 -1.97
C PRO A 160 -8.36 -11.39 -3.01
N ASP A 161 -7.09 -11.64 -2.67
CA ASP A 161 -5.95 -11.38 -3.55
C ASP A 161 -5.99 -12.30 -4.78
N LEU A 162 -6.24 -13.60 -4.59
CA LEU A 162 -6.32 -14.56 -5.69
C LEU A 162 -7.48 -14.24 -6.64
N LYS A 163 -8.64 -13.87 -6.09
CA LYS A 163 -9.81 -13.46 -6.86
C LYS A 163 -9.53 -12.19 -7.66
N ALA A 164 -8.88 -11.21 -7.03
CA ALA A 164 -8.51 -9.96 -7.67
C ALA A 164 -7.44 -10.14 -8.75
N PHE A 165 -6.42 -10.98 -8.52
CA PHE A 165 -5.43 -11.36 -9.51
C PHE A 165 -6.09 -12.00 -10.74
N GLY A 166 -6.98 -12.97 -10.52
CA GLY A 166 -7.76 -13.60 -11.59
C GLY A 166 -8.61 -12.59 -12.37
N ARG A 167 -9.25 -11.66 -11.65
CA ARG A 167 -10.12 -10.65 -12.24
C ARG A 167 -9.37 -9.60 -13.05
N TYR A 168 -8.24 -9.08 -12.58
CA TYR A 168 -7.62 -7.88 -13.16
C TYR A 168 -6.34 -8.17 -13.95
N ILE A 169 -5.63 -9.24 -13.63
CA ILE A 169 -4.29 -9.52 -14.16
C ILE A 169 -4.31 -10.75 -15.08
N ASP A 170 -5.12 -11.76 -14.74
CA ASP A 170 -5.29 -13.01 -15.52
C ASP A 170 -6.36 -12.93 -16.62
N GLN A 171 -6.77 -11.73 -17.04
CA GLN A 171 -7.72 -11.64 -18.16
C GLN A 171 -7.04 -12.11 -19.45
N LYS A 172 -7.47 -13.27 -19.96
CA LYS A 172 -7.12 -13.79 -21.29
C LYS A 172 -7.71 -12.92 -22.40
#